data_AF-A0A257KS44-F1
#
_entry.id   AF-A0A257KS44-F1
#
_cell.length_a   1.000
_cell.length_b   1.000
_cell.length_c   1.000
_cell.angle_alpha   90.00
_cell.angle_beta   90.00
_cell.angle_gamma   90.00
#
_symmetry.space_group_name_H-M   'P 1'
#
loop_
_entity.id
_entity.type
_entity.pdbx_description
1 polymer ?
#
loop_
_entity_poly.entity_id
_entity_poly.type
_entity_poly.pdbx_seq_one_letter_code
_entity_poly.pdbx_strand_id
1 'polypeptide(L)'
;MQASDDEILAQYAEDIGEPEANAARMRAMVERTVLLANKDRLHAARAGASANKTTQPQPVIPIAEARERLRQALASNAHDDSFTLAARKETELSDADVLDMLQAMRELGIIK
;
A
#
# COMPACT_ATOMS: atom_id res chain seq x y z
N MET A 1 55.03 -1.14 -8.31
CA MET A 1 54.26 -0.46 -9.37
C MET A 1 52.80 -0.61 -9.01
N GLN A 2 52.06 0.49 -8.91
CA GLN A 2 50.60 0.47 -8.82
C GLN A 2 50.07 0.46 -10.25
N ALA A 3 49.16 -0.46 -10.57
CA ALA A 3 48.48 -0.44 -11.85
C ALA A 3 47.61 0.82 -11.92
N SER A 4 47.57 1.45 -13.09
CA SER A 4 46.66 2.58 -13.32
C SER A 4 45.21 2.09 -13.44
N ASP A 5 44.24 2.98 -13.20
CA ASP A 5 42.82 2.64 -13.37
C ASP A 5 42.50 2.13 -14.80
N ASP A 6 43.20 2.66 -15.81
CA ASP A 6 43.08 2.22 -17.21
C ASP A 6 43.60 0.80 -17.42
N GLU A 7 44.72 0.44 -16.77
CA GLU A 7 45.27 -0.93 -16.81
C GLU A 7 44.33 -1.93 -16.11
N ILE A 8 43.69 -1.50 -15.01
CA ILE A 8 42.71 -2.32 -14.29
C ILE A 8 41.47 -2.58 -15.15
N LEU A 9 40.95 -1.56 -15.84
CA LEU A 9 39.80 -1.70 -16.73
C LEU A 9 40.11 -2.56 -17.95
N ALA A 10 41.31 -2.42 -18.52
CA ALA A 10 41.77 -3.24 -19.64
C ALA A 10 41.87 -4.71 -19.25
N GLN A 11 42.51 -5.01 -18.11
CA GLN A 11 42.61 -6.37 -17.59
C GLN A 11 41.22 -6.98 -17.32
N TYR A 12 40.30 -6.20 -16.73
CA TYR A 12 38.94 -6.63 -16.49
C TYR A 12 38.18 -6.95 -17.79
N ALA A 13 38.34 -6.11 -18.81
CA ALA A 13 37.72 -6.31 -20.12
C ALA A 13 38.21 -7.59 -20.80
N GLU A 14 39.49 -7.94 -20.64
CA GLU A 14 40.08 -9.20 -21.14
C GLU A 14 39.56 -10.43 -20.38
N ASP A 15 39.43 -10.35 -19.05
CA ASP A 15 39.10 -11.50 -18.21
C ASP A 15 37.58 -11.80 -18.13
N ILE A 16 36.74 -10.78 -18.07
CA ILE A 16 35.31 -10.89 -17.71
C ILE A 16 34.38 -10.20 -18.74
N GLY A 17 34.93 -9.32 -19.58
CA GLY A 17 34.19 -8.52 -20.57
C GLY A 17 33.91 -7.09 -20.09
N GLU A 18 33.01 -6.37 -20.77
CA GLU A 18 32.88 -4.92 -20.55
C GLU A 18 32.50 -4.53 -19.10
N PRO A 19 33.31 -3.67 -18.44
CA PRO A 19 33.07 -3.20 -17.07
C PRO A 19 31.70 -2.56 -16.86
N GLU A 20 31.26 -1.70 -17.78
CA GLU A 20 29.99 -0.98 -17.62
C GLU A 20 28.79 -1.93 -17.76
N ALA A 21 28.87 -2.90 -18.68
CA ALA A 21 27.85 -3.93 -18.82
C ALA A 21 27.77 -4.82 -17.57
N ASN A 22 28.89 -5.10 -16.90
CA ASN A 22 28.89 -5.79 -15.62
C ASN A 22 28.29 -4.93 -14.49
N ALA A 23 28.69 -3.67 -14.39
CA ALA A 23 28.15 -2.74 -13.40
C ALA A 23 26.62 -2.59 -13.55
N ALA A 24 26.12 -2.46 -14.77
CA ALA A 24 24.68 -2.40 -15.07
C ALA A 24 23.95 -3.68 -14.61
N ARG A 25 24.51 -4.86 -14.88
CA ARG A 25 23.95 -6.14 -14.41
C ARG A 25 23.90 -6.22 -12.89
N MET A 26 24.96 -5.78 -12.21
CA MET A 26 25.00 -5.76 -10.75
C MET A 26 23.97 -4.79 -10.14
N ARG A 27 23.84 -3.58 -10.71
CA ARG A 27 22.79 -2.62 -10.31
C ARG A 27 21.40 -3.24 -10.46
N ALA A 28 21.11 -3.85 -11.60
CA ALA A 28 19.82 -4.49 -11.86
C ALA A 28 19.51 -5.64 -10.88
N MET A 29 20.52 -6.44 -10.49
CA MET A 29 20.32 -7.48 -9.47
C MET A 29 19.99 -6.89 -8.10
N VAL A 30 20.68 -5.84 -7.68
CA VAL A 30 20.41 -5.15 -6.41
C VAL A 30 19.04 -4.50 -6.41
N GLU A 31 18.65 -3.82 -7.49
CA GLU A 31 17.32 -3.24 -7.60
C GLU A 31 16.22 -4.30 -7.50
N ARG A 32 16.40 -5.44 -8.17
CA ARG A 32 15.46 -6.57 -8.09
C ARG A 32 15.33 -7.10 -6.67
N THR A 33 16.42 -7.26 -5.93
CA THR A 33 16.36 -7.77 -4.55
C THR A 33 15.70 -6.76 -3.61
N VAL A 34 15.96 -5.46 -3.78
CA VAL A 34 15.27 -4.39 -3.03
C VAL A 34 13.76 -4.42 -3.30
N LEU A 35 13.34 -4.57 -4.55
CA LEU A 35 11.93 -4.67 -4.91
C LEU A 35 11.25 -5.88 -4.26
N LEU A 36 11.91 -7.04 -4.28
CA LEU A 36 11.40 -8.25 -3.62
C LEU A 36 11.28 -8.06 -2.10
N ALA A 37 12.32 -7.55 -1.44
CA ALA A 37 12.28 -7.29 0.00
C ALA A 37 11.18 -6.28 0.38
N ASN A 38 10.97 -5.24 -0.43
CA ASN A 38 9.90 -4.27 -0.21
C ASN A 38 8.52 -4.90 -0.40
N LYS A 39 8.36 -5.79 -1.38
CA LYS A 39 7.13 -6.55 -1.59
C LYS A 39 6.83 -7.45 -0.39
N ASP A 40 7.83 -8.15 0.14
CA ASP A 40 7.66 -9.02 1.32
C ASP A 40 7.28 -8.21 2.56
N ARG A 41 7.91 -7.05 2.77
CA ARG A 41 7.53 -6.09 3.82
C ARG A 41 6.07 -5.63 3.66
N LEU A 42 5.64 -5.31 2.45
CA LEU A 42 4.26 -4.91 2.17
C LEU A 42 3.27 -6.05 2.48
N HIS A 43 3.58 -7.29 2.08
CA HIS A 43 2.75 -8.44 2.41
C HIS A 43 2.66 -8.68 3.92
N ALA A 44 3.80 -8.61 4.63
CA ALA A 44 3.83 -8.76 6.08
C ALA A 44 3.00 -7.66 6.78
N ALA A 45 3.13 -6.40 6.33
CA ALA A 45 2.32 -5.29 6.86
C ALA A 45 0.82 -5.48 6.61
N ARG A 46 0.44 -5.95 5.41
CA ARG A 46 -0.97 -6.29 5.10
C ARG A 46 -1.50 -7.41 5.98
N ALA A 47 -0.72 -8.46 6.18
CA ALA A 47 -1.08 -9.57 7.07
C ALA A 47 -1.27 -9.08 8.52
N GLY A 48 -0.35 -8.26 9.02
CA GLY A 48 -0.47 -7.63 10.33
C GLY A 48 -1.71 -6.75 10.47
N ALA A 49 -2.00 -5.91 9.46
CA ALA A 49 -3.21 -5.09 9.44
C ALA A 49 -4.49 -5.94 9.45
N SER A 50 -4.52 -7.04 8.70
CA SER A 50 -5.67 -7.96 8.70
C SER A 50 -5.82 -8.72 10.03
N ALA A 51 -4.72 -9.09 10.69
CA ALA A 51 -4.74 -9.75 11.98
C ALA A 51 -5.19 -8.82 13.12
N ASN A 52 -4.91 -7.52 12.98
CA ASN A 52 -5.34 -6.50 13.94
C ASN A 52 -6.76 -5.97 13.70
N LYS A 53 -7.46 -6.40 12.63
CA LYS A 53 -8.90 -6.16 12.52
C LYS A 53 -9.58 -6.92 13.65
N THR A 54 -9.91 -6.22 14.73
CA THR A 54 -10.74 -6.76 15.80
C THR A 54 -12.07 -7.18 15.19
N THR A 55 -12.29 -8.49 15.11
CA THR A 55 -13.54 -9.07 14.64
C THR A 55 -14.58 -8.92 15.75
N GLN A 56 -14.98 -7.68 16.04
CA GLN A 56 -16.19 -7.48 16.82
C GLN A 56 -17.35 -7.99 15.95
N PRO A 57 -18.20 -8.89 16.47
CA PRO A 57 -19.38 -9.34 15.73
C PRO A 57 -20.26 -8.12 15.45
N GLN A 58 -20.22 -7.65 14.20
CA GLN A 58 -21.06 -6.57 13.74
C GLN A 58 -22.50 -7.08 13.65
N PRO A 59 -23.49 -6.33 14.15
CA PRO A 59 -24.88 -6.68 13.90
C PRO A 59 -25.12 -6.69 12.39
N VAL A 60 -25.70 -7.77 11.88
CA VAL A 60 -26.10 -7.88 10.48
C VAL A 60 -27.19 -6.84 10.23
N ILE A 61 -26.83 -5.74 9.58
CA ILE A 61 -27.75 -4.69 9.17
C ILE A 61 -28.14 -4.88 7.69
N PRO A 62 -29.40 -4.66 7.32
CA PRO A 62 -29.79 -4.58 5.91
C PRO A 62 -28.97 -3.51 5.18
N ILE A 63 -28.56 -3.80 3.94
CA ILE A 63 -27.70 -2.89 3.17
C ILE A 63 -28.33 -1.51 2.93
N ALA A 64 -29.66 -1.46 2.78
CA ALA A 64 -30.39 -0.21 2.65
C ALA A 64 -30.23 0.68 3.90
N GLU A 65 -30.26 0.05 5.08
CA GLU A 65 -30.05 0.74 6.36
C GLU A 65 -28.59 1.18 6.52
N ALA A 66 -27.63 0.35 6.10
CA ALA A 66 -26.23 0.72 6.08
C ALA A 66 -25.98 1.97 5.22
N ARG A 67 -26.53 2.01 4.00
CA ARG A 67 -26.42 3.16 3.10
C ARG A 67 -27.08 4.42 3.67
N GLU A 68 -28.20 4.28 4.38
CA GLU A 68 -28.85 5.39 5.07
C GLU A 68 -28.00 5.92 6.24
N ARG A 69 -27.44 5.03 7.06
CA ARG A 69 -26.55 5.42 8.17
C ARG A 69 -25.28 6.11 7.67
N LEU A 70 -24.70 5.64 6.57
CA LEU A 70 -23.53 6.27 5.94
C LEU A 70 -23.88 7.69 5.47
N ARG A 71 -25.03 7.86 4.81
CA ARG A 71 -25.56 9.17 4.40
C ARG A 71 -25.68 10.13 5.56
N GLN A 72 -26.28 9.67 6.66
CA GLN A 72 -26.47 10.47 7.86
C GLN A 72 -25.13 10.84 8.52
N ALA A 73 -24.19 9.91 8.58
CA ALA A 73 -22.86 10.13 9.13
C ALA A 73 -22.06 11.18 8.33
N LEU A 74 -22.10 11.08 6.99
CA LEU A 74 -21.45 12.04 6.12
C LEU A 74 -22.12 13.41 6.15
N ALA A 75 -23.46 13.46 6.17
CA ALA A 75 -24.20 14.71 6.30
C ALA A 75 -23.92 15.42 7.65
N SER A 76 -23.83 14.66 8.74
CA SER A 76 -23.54 15.20 10.08
C SER A 76 -22.10 15.72 10.21
N ASN A 77 -21.19 15.23 9.37
CA ASN A 77 -19.78 15.63 9.32
C ASN A 77 -19.44 16.33 8.00
N ALA A 78 -20.41 16.98 7.35
CA ALA A 78 -20.22 17.60 6.02
C ALA A 78 -19.14 18.71 5.99
N HIS A 79 -18.80 19.25 7.17
CA HIS A 79 -17.78 20.28 7.36
C HIS A 79 -16.39 19.72 7.71
N ASP A 80 -16.26 18.40 7.85
CA ASP A 80 -15.00 17.75 8.17
C ASP A 80 -14.23 17.40 6.88
N ASP A 81 -13.09 18.07 6.69
CA ASP A 81 -12.20 17.89 5.54
C ASP A 81 -11.36 16.61 5.61
N SER A 82 -11.46 15.85 6.71
CA SER A 82 -10.83 14.53 6.84
C SER A 82 -11.48 13.46 5.96
N PHE A 83 -12.71 13.68 5.48
CA PHE A 83 -13.37 12.78 4.53
C PHE A 83 -12.90 13.03 3.10
N THR A 84 -12.26 12.03 2.51
CA THR A 84 -11.82 12.07 1.11
C THR A 84 -13.00 12.25 0.15
N LEU A 85 -12.75 12.88 -1.01
CA LEU A 85 -13.77 13.16 -2.04
C LEU A 85 -14.55 11.90 -2.50
N ALA A 86 -13.92 10.71 -2.38
CA ALA A 86 -14.52 9.41 -2.67
C ALA A 86 -15.55 8.98 -1.62
N ALA A 87 -15.30 9.27 -0.33
CA ALA A 87 -16.28 9.04 0.74
C ALA A 87 -17.53 9.92 0.55
N ARG A 88 -17.40 11.11 -0.04
CA ARG A 88 -18.52 12.03 -0.34
C ARG A 88 -19.35 11.62 -1.56
N LYS A 89 -18.91 10.66 -2.39
CA LYS A 89 -19.64 10.15 -3.58
C LYS A 89 -20.15 8.72 -3.35
N GLU A 90 -21.11 8.58 -2.46
CA GLU A 90 -21.68 7.27 -2.04
C GLU A 90 -22.35 6.45 -3.17
N THR A 91 -22.66 7.06 -4.31
CA THR A 91 -23.35 6.40 -5.43
C THR A 91 -22.51 5.38 -6.19
N GLU A 92 -21.19 5.38 -6.04
CA GLU A 92 -20.28 4.45 -6.71
C GLU A 92 -19.71 3.36 -5.78
N LEU A 93 -20.09 3.37 -4.50
CA LEU A 93 -19.58 2.39 -3.52
C LEU A 93 -20.33 1.06 -3.64
N SER A 94 -19.58 -0.05 -3.68
CA SER A 94 -20.13 -1.39 -3.57
C SER A 94 -20.71 -1.63 -2.17
N ASP A 95 -21.56 -2.65 -2.03
CA ASP A 95 -22.15 -2.97 -0.72
C ASP A 95 -21.09 -3.34 0.32
N ALA A 96 -19.99 -3.96 -0.11
CA ALA A 96 -18.86 -4.26 0.76
C ALA A 96 -18.15 -2.98 1.21
N ASP A 97 -17.93 -2.03 0.30
CA ASP A 97 -17.26 -0.76 0.63
C ASP A 97 -18.09 0.08 1.60
N VAL A 98 -19.43 0.06 1.47
CA VAL A 98 -20.33 0.76 2.41
C VAL A 98 -20.19 0.20 3.82
N LEU A 99 -20.14 -1.12 3.97
CA LEU A 99 -20.00 -1.78 5.27
C LEU A 99 -18.62 -1.54 5.88
N ASP A 100 -17.56 -1.65 5.08
CA ASP A 100 -16.18 -1.37 5.51
C ASP A 100 -16.02 0.10 5.94
N MET A 101 -16.62 1.05 5.23
CA MET A 101 -16.58 2.48 5.57
C MET A 101 -17.28 2.76 6.89
N LEU A 102 -18.47 2.19 7.11
CA LEU A 102 -19.18 2.32 8.39
C LEU A 102 -18.38 1.72 9.54
N GLN A 103 -17.72 0.58 9.32
CA GLN A 103 -16.85 -0.01 10.31
C GLN A 103 -15.67 0.90 10.63
N ALA A 104 -14.98 1.44 9.63
CA ALA A 104 -13.88 2.39 9.83
C ALA A 104 -14.33 3.63 10.60
N MET A 105 -15.52 4.17 10.29
CA MET A 105 -16.09 5.32 11.03
C MET A 105 -16.38 4.98 12.50
N ARG A 106 -16.82 3.75 12.81
CA ARG A 106 -16.99 3.28 14.20
C ARG A 106 -15.65 3.14 14.92
N GLU A 107 -14.66 2.54 14.27
CA GLU A 107 -13.31 2.36 14.82
C GLU A 107 -12.64 3.71 15.11
N LEU A 108 -12.91 4.73 14.29
CA LEU A 108 -12.46 6.11 14.49
C LEU A 108 -13.29 6.90 15.51
N GLY A 109 -14.38 6.33 16.04
CA GLY A 109 -15.26 6.99 17.01
C GLY A 109 -16.15 8.10 16.44
N ILE A 110 -16.26 8.18 15.11
CA ILE A 110 -17.07 9.18 14.39
C ILE A 110 -18.56 8.87 14.54
N ILE A 111 -18.91 7.58 14.49
CA ILE A 111 -20.26 7.08 14.70
C ILE A 111 -20.25 5.99 15.77
N LYS A 112 -21.39 5.83 16.46
CA LYS A 112 -21.57 4.83 17.52
C LYS A 112 -22.04 3.48 16.97
#